data_AF-A0A0E0PGB4-F1
#
_entry.id   AF-A0A0E0PGB4-F1
#
_cell.length_a   1.000
_cell.length_b   1.000
_cell.length_c   1.000
_cell.angle_alpha   90.00
_cell.angle_beta   90.00
_cell.angle_gamma   90.00
#
_symmetry.space_group_name_H-M   'P 1'
#
loop_
_entity.id
_entity.type
_entity.pdbx_description
1 polymer ?
#
loop_
_entity_poly.entity_id
_entity_poly.type
_entity_poly.pdbx_seq_one_letter_code
_entity_poly.pdbx_strand_id
1 'polypeptide(L)'
;MATMLCSFTPATRAPLLRTSSSSSSLGFATSQLAGLSLGLSAAATTAPSAAGPKLHPILARRICPFTDKKTNRANKVSFSNHKTKKQQFVNLQYKKLWWEEGKRFVKLRLSTKALKTIEKHGLDAVAKKAGIDLNKK
;
A
#
# COMPACT_ATOMS: atom_id res chain seq x y z
N MET A 1 -9.13 9.22 -57.56
CA MET A 1 -7.73 8.77 -57.62
C MET A 1 -6.86 9.91 -57.10
N ALA A 2 -6.43 9.86 -55.84
CA ALA A 2 -5.40 10.73 -55.29
C ALA A 2 -4.59 9.89 -54.31
N THR A 3 -3.32 9.69 -54.65
CA THR A 3 -2.40 8.72 -54.07
C THR A 3 -1.85 9.18 -52.73
N MET A 4 -1.72 8.21 -51.83
CA MET A 4 -0.90 8.24 -50.62
C MET A 4 0.54 8.70 -50.92
N LEU A 5 1.17 9.35 -49.94
CA LEU A 5 2.53 9.06 -49.44
C LEU A 5 2.77 9.90 -48.17
N CYS A 6 2.40 9.37 -47.00
CA CYS A 6 2.89 9.88 -45.71
C CYS A 6 4.09 9.02 -45.28
N SER A 7 5.28 9.57 -45.41
CA SER A 7 6.55 8.99 -44.98
C SER A 7 6.59 8.82 -43.46
N PHE A 8 6.57 7.56 -43.02
CA PHE A 8 6.85 7.13 -41.65
C PHE A 8 8.35 7.25 -41.35
N THR A 9 8.73 8.13 -40.43
CA THR A 9 10.04 8.15 -39.80
C THR A 9 10.04 7.26 -38.54
N PRO A 10 10.87 6.22 -38.43
CA PRO A 10 11.02 5.46 -37.20
C PRO A 10 11.97 6.18 -36.23
N ALA A 11 11.51 6.45 -35.01
CA ALA A 11 12.33 6.94 -33.91
C ALA A 11 13.24 5.83 -33.37
N THR A 12 14.54 6.04 -33.50
CA THR A 12 15.64 5.20 -33.00
C THR A 12 15.59 5.10 -31.47
N ARG A 13 15.43 3.87 -30.94
CA ARG A 13 15.61 3.55 -29.51
C ARG A 13 17.09 3.62 -29.15
N ALA A 14 17.46 4.55 -28.27
CA ALA A 14 18.74 4.52 -27.57
C ALA A 14 18.73 3.45 -26.46
N PRO A 15 19.77 2.60 -26.32
CA PRO A 15 19.94 1.74 -25.16
C PRO A 15 20.63 2.53 -24.04
N LEU A 16 19.97 2.66 -22.88
CA LEU A 16 20.62 3.16 -21.66
C LEU A 16 21.45 2.04 -21.03
N LEU A 17 22.72 2.36 -20.88
CA LEU A 17 23.81 1.52 -20.40
C LEU A 17 23.57 1.02 -18.98
N ARG A 18 23.88 -0.26 -18.82
CA ARG A 18 23.92 -1.03 -17.58
C ARG A 18 25.11 -0.53 -16.75
N THR A 19 24.85 -0.03 -15.55
CA THR A 19 25.88 0.31 -14.57
C THR A 19 26.63 -0.95 -14.13
N SER A 20 27.89 -1.05 -14.52
CA SER A 20 28.84 -2.05 -14.02
C SER A 20 29.39 -1.57 -12.68
N SER A 21 28.93 -2.16 -11.58
CA SER A 21 29.57 -2.01 -10.27
C SER A 21 30.86 -2.83 -10.25
N SER A 22 31.98 -2.12 -10.22
CA SER A 22 33.29 -2.64 -9.87
C SER A 22 33.27 -3.21 -8.44
N SER A 23 33.64 -4.47 -8.29
CA SER A 23 34.05 -5.01 -6.99
C SER A 23 35.45 -5.58 -7.16
N SER A 24 36.42 -4.88 -6.57
CA SER A 24 37.80 -5.30 -6.45
C SER A 24 37.88 -6.42 -5.42
N SER A 25 38.12 -7.66 -5.87
CA SER A 25 38.48 -8.79 -5.02
C SER A 25 39.93 -8.64 -4.56
N LEU A 26 40.14 -8.22 -3.32
CA LEU A 26 41.44 -8.29 -2.67
C LEU A 26 41.66 -9.70 -2.10
N GLY A 27 42.74 -10.33 -2.56
CA GLY A 27 43.63 -11.17 -1.76
C GLY A 27 43.14 -12.56 -1.34
N PHE A 28 43.54 -13.59 -2.09
CA PHE A 28 43.79 -14.91 -1.52
C PHE A 28 45.24 -14.99 -1.05
N ALA A 29 45.45 -15.14 0.26
CA ALA A 29 46.66 -15.73 0.81
C ALA A 29 46.30 -16.52 2.08
N THR A 30 46.67 -17.79 2.02
CA THR A 30 46.55 -18.88 2.98
C THR A 30 47.26 -18.60 4.32
N SER A 31 46.69 -19.00 5.45
CA SER A 31 47.20 -20.15 6.24
C SER A 31 46.45 -20.33 7.56
N GLN A 32 45.93 -21.55 7.73
CA GLN A 32 45.98 -22.39 8.94
C GLN A 32 46.11 -21.67 10.30
N LEU A 33 45.00 -21.62 11.04
CA LEU A 33 45.02 -21.94 12.45
C LEU A 33 43.72 -22.65 12.80
N ALA A 34 43.90 -23.81 13.40
CA ALA A 34 42.88 -24.76 13.79
C ALA A 34 41.96 -24.20 14.87
N GLY A 35 40.73 -24.71 14.86
CA GLY A 35 39.96 -24.97 16.07
C GLY A 35 39.35 -23.74 16.74
N LEU A 36 38.04 -23.57 16.55
CA LEU A 36 37.09 -23.29 17.63
C LEU A 36 35.68 -23.34 17.02
N SER A 37 35.08 -24.53 17.05
CA SER A 37 33.66 -24.71 16.78
C SER A 37 32.86 -24.18 17.97
N LEU A 38 32.57 -22.88 17.97
CA LEU A 38 31.53 -22.32 18.83
C LEU A 38 30.17 -22.71 18.26
N GLY A 39 29.68 -23.87 18.69
CA GLY A 39 28.30 -24.28 18.50
C GLY A 39 27.38 -23.34 19.27
N LEU A 40 26.96 -22.25 18.61
CA LEU A 40 25.91 -21.41 19.14
C LEU A 40 24.58 -21.99 18.66
N SER A 41 23.94 -22.77 19.54
CA SER A 41 22.53 -23.15 19.43
C SER A 41 21.69 -21.88 19.53
N ALA A 42 21.57 -21.16 18.41
CA ALA A 42 20.54 -20.15 18.25
C ALA A 42 19.21 -20.89 18.11
N ALA A 43 18.57 -21.14 19.26
CA ALA A 43 17.15 -21.39 19.31
C ALA A 43 16.47 -20.20 18.61
N ALA A 44 16.14 -20.38 17.34
CA ALA A 44 15.25 -19.50 16.63
C ALA A 44 13.88 -19.66 17.28
N THR A 45 13.65 -18.90 18.36
CA THR A 45 12.33 -18.40 18.67
C THR A 45 11.92 -17.61 17.43
N THR A 46 11.26 -18.28 16.49
CA THR A 46 10.39 -17.62 15.54
C THR A 46 9.28 -16.99 16.36
N ALA A 47 9.57 -15.84 16.95
CA ALA A 47 8.53 -14.94 17.42
C ALA A 47 7.63 -14.75 16.20
N PRO A 48 6.31 -14.99 16.30
CA PRO A 48 5.43 -14.47 15.27
C PRO A 48 5.71 -12.97 15.27
N SER A 49 6.24 -12.48 14.15
CA SER A 49 6.26 -11.06 13.86
C SER A 49 4.79 -10.64 13.93
N ALA A 50 4.39 -10.20 15.13
CA ALA A 50 3.17 -9.49 15.36
C ALA A 50 3.34 -8.27 14.48
N ALA A 51 2.78 -8.36 13.27
CA ALA A 51 2.61 -7.22 12.40
C ALA A 51 1.92 -6.19 13.29
N GLY A 52 2.70 -5.24 13.80
CA GLY A 52 2.21 -4.20 14.67
C GLY A 52 0.98 -3.60 14.02
N PRO A 53 -0.03 -3.18 14.80
CA PRO A 53 -1.25 -2.61 14.25
C PRO A 53 -0.81 -1.58 13.22
N LYS A 54 -1.19 -1.80 11.95
CA LYS A 54 -0.88 -0.84 10.89
C LYS A 54 -1.59 0.43 11.32
N LEU A 55 -0.86 1.34 11.97
CA LEU A 55 -1.39 2.64 12.35
C LEU A 55 -1.58 3.38 11.03
N HIS A 56 -2.77 3.20 10.43
CA HIS A 56 -3.11 3.83 9.17
C HIS A 56 -3.09 5.35 9.42
N PRO A 57 -2.12 6.11 8.86
CA PRO A 57 -2.14 7.56 9.00
C PRO A 57 -3.38 8.05 8.27
N ILE A 58 -4.29 8.67 9.01
CA ILE A 58 -5.71 8.67 8.67
C ILE A 58 -6.02 9.62 7.50
N LEU A 59 -5.03 10.34 6.96
CA LEU A 59 -5.30 11.58 6.22
C LEU A 59 -4.54 11.76 4.89
N ALA A 60 -3.67 10.85 4.44
CA ALA A 60 -2.94 11.05 3.17
C ALA A 60 -3.45 10.25 1.96
N ARG A 61 -4.14 9.11 2.16
CA ARG A 61 -4.48 8.17 1.06
C ARG A 61 -5.99 8.00 0.88
N ARG A 62 -6.47 7.77 -0.37
CA ARG A 62 -7.87 7.42 -0.69
C ARG A 62 -8.21 5.99 -0.24
N ILE A 63 -8.14 5.77 1.07
CA ILE A 63 -8.44 4.52 1.77
C ILE A 63 -9.33 4.86 2.95
N CYS A 64 -10.34 4.03 3.24
CA CYS A 64 -11.14 4.18 4.44
C CYS A 64 -10.41 3.50 5.62
N PRO A 65 -10.15 4.19 6.74
CA PRO A 65 -9.37 3.63 7.84
C PRO A 65 -10.09 2.50 8.61
N PHE A 66 -11.42 2.48 8.61
CA PHE A 66 -12.21 1.47 9.35
C PHE A 66 -12.48 0.18 8.57
N THR A 67 -12.45 0.24 7.25
CA THR A 67 -12.87 -0.89 6.38
C THR A 67 -11.82 -1.23 5.33
N ASP A 68 -10.69 -0.52 5.31
CA ASP A 68 -9.59 -0.67 4.35
C ASP A 68 -9.99 -0.72 2.88
N LYS A 69 -11.12 -0.10 2.54
CA LYS A 69 -11.58 -0.03 1.16
C LYS A 69 -10.62 0.83 0.36
N LYS A 70 -10.09 0.26 -0.72
CA LYS A 70 -9.15 0.88 -1.64
C LYS A 70 -9.80 1.15 -2.99
N THR A 71 -9.15 1.99 -3.78
CA THR A 71 -9.53 2.27 -5.17
C THR A 71 -9.38 0.99 -6.00
N ASN A 72 -10.37 0.69 -6.82
CA ASN A 72 -10.34 -0.47 -7.72
C ASN A 72 -9.84 -0.04 -9.12
N ARG A 73 -8.99 -0.85 -9.75
CA ARG A 73 -8.54 -0.64 -11.13
C ARG A 73 -9.45 -1.43 -12.07
N ALA A 74 -10.26 -0.72 -12.85
CA ALA A 74 -11.21 -1.30 -13.79
C ALA A 74 -10.97 -0.82 -15.23
N ASN A 75 -11.63 -1.44 -16.19
CA ASN A 75 -11.67 -0.94 -17.57
C ASN A 75 -12.99 -0.19 -17.82
N LYS A 76 -12.96 0.90 -18.58
CA LYS A 76 -14.13 1.43 -19.29
C LYS A 76 -14.17 0.71 -20.63
N VAL A 77 -15.31 0.10 -20.95
CA VAL A 77 -15.53 -0.63 -22.21
C VAL A 77 -16.41 0.24 -23.09
N SER A 78 -15.98 0.52 -24.33
CA SER A 78 -16.84 1.17 -25.33
C SER A 78 -17.78 0.15 -25.98
N PHE A 79 -18.77 0.64 -26.73
CA PHE A 79 -19.62 -0.21 -27.56
C PHE A 79 -18.80 -1.05 -28.55
N SER A 80 -17.76 -0.47 -29.15
CA SER A 80 -16.76 -1.16 -29.99
C SER A 80 -15.78 -2.07 -29.23
N ASN A 81 -16.05 -2.34 -27.95
CA ASN A 81 -15.23 -3.17 -27.06
C ASN A 81 -13.79 -2.67 -26.80
N HIS A 82 -13.47 -1.42 -27.14
CA HIS A 82 -12.20 -0.78 -26.79
C HIS A 82 -12.10 -0.60 -25.26
N LYS A 83 -10.96 -0.97 -24.68
CA LYS A 83 -10.74 -1.01 -23.22
C LYS A 83 -9.81 0.11 -22.78
N THR A 84 -10.34 1.10 -22.09
CA THR A 84 -9.54 2.16 -21.46
C THR A 84 -9.40 1.91 -19.96
N LYS A 85 -8.19 2.03 -19.39
CA LYS A 85 -8.00 1.88 -17.94
C LYS A 85 -8.67 3.04 -17.20
N LYS A 86 -9.45 2.74 -16.15
CA LYS A 86 -10.02 3.72 -15.23
C LYS A 86 -9.86 3.28 -13.78
N GLN A 87 -9.75 4.24 -12.88
CA GLN A 87 -9.76 4.00 -11.44
C GLN A 87 -11.16 4.27 -10.89
N GLN A 88 -11.72 3.31 -10.16
CA GLN A 88 -12.98 3.47 -9.42
C GLN A 88 -12.64 3.84 -7.97
N PHE A 89 -12.84 5.11 -7.63
CA PHE A 89 -12.55 5.61 -6.30
C PHE A 89 -13.61 5.17 -5.29
N VAL A 90 -13.18 5.09 -4.03
CA VAL A 90 -14.08 4.86 -2.89
C VAL A 90 -14.86 6.14 -2.62
N ASN A 91 -16.16 6.02 -2.33
CA ASN A 91 -17.00 7.13 -1.88
C ASN A 91 -16.63 7.53 -0.45
N LEU A 92 -15.56 8.33 -0.32
CA LEU A 92 -15.04 8.87 0.94
C LEU A 92 -15.65 10.25 1.20
N GLN A 93 -16.19 10.44 2.39
CA GLN A 93 -16.87 11.66 2.81
C GLN A 93 -16.33 12.13 4.15
N TYR A 94 -16.20 13.45 4.33
CA TYR A 94 -15.92 14.04 5.64
C TYR A 94 -17.21 14.13 6.44
N LYS A 95 -17.27 13.45 7.57
CA LYS A 95 -18.42 13.44 8.47
C LYS A 95 -17.99 13.62 9.92
N LYS A 96 -18.85 14.27 10.70
CA LYS A 96 -18.72 14.39 12.15
C LYS A 96 -19.54 13.26 12.76
N LEU A 97 -18.91 12.41 13.56
CA LEU A 97 -19.61 11.38 14.33
C LEU A 97 -19.56 11.75 15.81
N TRP A 98 -20.67 11.53 16.50
CA TRP A 98 -20.72 11.66 17.95
C TRP A 98 -20.04 10.44 18.59
N TRP A 99 -19.24 10.68 19.62
CA TRP A 99 -18.56 9.65 20.39
C TRP A 99 -18.99 9.74 21.85
N GLU A 100 -19.61 8.66 22.36
CA GLU A 100 -20.23 8.65 23.69
C GLU A 100 -19.20 8.72 24.82
N GLU A 101 -18.13 7.92 24.74
CA GLU A 101 -17.11 7.86 25.81
C GLU A 101 -16.38 9.20 25.98
N GLY A 102 -16.07 9.88 24.87
CA GLY A 102 -15.39 11.18 24.88
C GLY A 102 -16.31 12.40 24.83
N LYS A 103 -17.64 12.21 24.82
CA LYS A 103 -18.69 13.25 24.74
C LYS A 103 -18.38 14.36 23.72
N ARG A 104 -17.88 13.97 22.54
CA ARG A 104 -17.42 14.93 21.53
C ARG A 104 -17.68 14.46 20.11
N PHE A 105 -17.65 15.40 19.18
CA PHE A 105 -17.70 15.09 17.76
C PHE A 105 -16.30 14.82 17.19
N VAL A 106 -16.13 13.69 16.51
CA VAL A 106 -14.90 13.34 15.80
C VAL A 106 -15.08 13.58 14.30
N LYS A 107 -14.20 14.40 13.70
CA LYS A 107 -14.18 14.64 12.25
C LYS A 107 -13.41 13.50 11.57
N LEU A 108 -14.09 12.73 10.73
CA LEU A 108 -13.54 11.54 10.10
C LEU A 108 -13.78 11.53 8.60
N ARG A 109 -12.80 11.04 7.83
CA ARG A 109 -12.99 10.70 6.42
C ARG A 109 -13.40 9.23 6.31
N LEU A 110 -14.67 9.00 6.01
CA LEU A 110 -15.32 7.69 6.09
C LEU A 110 -15.86 7.25 4.73
N SER A 111 -15.89 5.94 4.50
CA SER A 111 -16.70 5.40 3.41
C SER A 111 -18.16 5.29 3.83
N THR A 112 -19.08 5.34 2.86
CA THR A 112 -20.52 5.15 3.14
C THR A 112 -20.84 3.79 3.73
N LYS A 113 -20.04 2.77 3.43
CA LYS A 113 -20.19 1.44 4.02
C LYS A 113 -19.71 1.41 5.47
N ALA A 114 -18.65 2.16 5.80
CA ALA A 114 -18.22 2.30 7.19
C ALA A 114 -19.28 3.01 8.04
N LEU A 115 -19.96 4.04 7.50
CA LEU A 115 -21.09 4.67 8.20
C LEU A 115 -22.17 3.65 8.58
N LYS A 116 -22.61 2.83 7.62
CA LYS A 116 -23.58 1.75 7.90
C LYS A 116 -23.09 0.74 8.93
N THR A 117 -21.79 0.46 8.97
CA THR A 117 -21.21 -0.46 9.97
C THR A 117 -21.20 0.19 11.36
N ILE A 118 -20.91 1.48 11.45
CA ILE A 118 -20.90 2.25 12.70
C ILE A 118 -22.32 2.36 13.26
N GLU A 119 -23.32 2.62 12.41
CA GLU A 119 -24.74 2.64 12.82
C GLU A 119 -25.20 1.29 13.42
N LYS A 120 -24.66 0.17 12.91
CA LYS A 120 -25.06 -1.18 13.36
C LYS A 120 -24.32 -1.68 14.60
N HIS A 121 -23.03 -1.38 14.72
CA HIS A 121 -22.17 -1.96 15.75
C HIS A 121 -21.69 -0.94 16.79
N GLY A 122 -21.97 0.35 16.60
CA GLY A 122 -21.41 1.44 17.37
C GLY A 122 -20.01 1.85 16.90
N LEU A 123 -19.58 3.05 17.29
CA LEU A 123 -18.29 3.60 16.89
C LEU A 123 -17.11 2.86 17.55
N ASP A 124 -17.24 2.52 18.83
CA ASP A 124 -16.16 1.94 19.64
C ASP A 124 -15.77 0.53 19.18
N ALA A 125 -16.77 -0.30 18.87
CA ALA A 125 -16.53 -1.65 18.36
C ALA A 125 -15.79 -1.63 17.02
N VAL A 126 -16.14 -0.69 16.13
CA VAL A 126 -15.52 -0.57 14.82
C VAL A 126 -14.11 0.04 14.92
N ALA A 127 -13.91 1.01 15.83
CA ALA A 127 -12.59 1.59 16.11
C ALA A 127 -11.61 0.57 16.69
N LYS A 128 -12.06 -0.27 17.64
CA LYS A 128 -11.26 -1.37 18.23
C LYS A 128 -10.85 -2.39 17.17
N LYS A 129 -11.78 -2.79 16.29
CA LYS A 129 -11.48 -3.71 15.16
C LYS A 129 -10.44 -3.15 14.19
N ALA A 130 -10.47 -1.84 13.96
CA ALA A 130 -9.54 -1.18 13.06
C ALA A 130 -8.21 -0.77 13.75
N GLY A 131 -8.10 -0.90 15.08
CA GLY A 131 -6.91 -0.49 15.83
C GLY A 131 -6.65 1.02 15.80
N ILE A 132 -7.71 1.84 15.81
CA ILE A 132 -7.60 3.30 15.72
C ILE A 132 -7.92 3.96 17.05
N ASP A 133 -6.98 4.73 17.57
CA ASP A 133 -7.21 5.59 18.73
C ASP A 133 -8.08 6.79 18.34
N LEU A 134 -9.28 6.89 18.92
CA LEU A 134 -10.19 8.00 18.64
C LEU A 134 -9.70 9.32 19.26
N ASN A 135 -8.86 9.28 20.30
CA ASN A 135 -8.45 10.45 21.09
C ASN A 135 -7.43 11.37 20.40
N LYS A 136 -6.62 10.84 19.49
CA LYS A 136 -5.52 11.58 18.84
C LYS A 136 -5.98 12.40 17.62
N LYS A 137 -7.26 12.79 17.57
CA LYS A 137 -7.96 13.10 16.33
C LYS A 137 -9.03 14.17 16.45
#